data_AF-A0AAD7X088-F1
#
_entry.id   AF-A0AAD7X088-F1
#
_cell.length_a   1.000
_cell.length_b   1.000
_cell.length_c   1.000
_cell.angle_alpha   90.00
_cell.angle_beta   90.00
_cell.angle_gamma   90.00
#
_symmetry.space_group_name_H-M   'P 1'
#
loop_
_entity.id
_entity.type
_entity.pdbx_description
1 polymer ?
#
loop_
_entity_poly.entity_id
_entity_poly.type
_entity_poly.pdbx_seq_one_letter_code
_entity_poly.pdbx_strand_id
1 'polypeptide(L)'
;MAAAGVIQTSDSPWVSPAVLVRKEDGSLQFCVDYRRLNAVTTKGSYLLLRLDDAIDSVSVSNWFCGLDLCSGYCPATFERLMEKILHAVPASACVVYLDNILVHAASFATTLTNLCLVFQQIAKANLRLTLAKCSLFRHQTSFLGQVVSEKGVSTDPTKVEAVEQWSVLTSTAEVHSFQDLASYYWHFIAGFVDIARPLHKLSEKAQQFQWSPSSQDAFDQLCRALITAPVLALPDPSKPFILDTDASNDSGGVVLSQMGDHVERAVAQGYWGRPTSTLDWCEDNYVVSFYIAEFWNTVSNLIMILPPIYGAIQTMKDGLEVRYVFAFLGLAAVGIGSWCFHMTLQYEMQLLDELPMIYSCCVFVYCLYECFRQENTVHYFPIVVLLIFSVVVTVVYLQWKEPVFHQVMYGILVGCLVLRSIFIVTWVYPWLRPLSYTSLSVFMIGFLLWNIDNHLCDTLRGTRKRLPPVVGAVTQLHAWWHILTGLGSYLHILFSLQTRSTYLKHRPKVKFLCGVWPVIRVESQKTT
;
A
#
# COMPACT_ATOMS: atom_id res chain seq x y z
N MET A 1 38.99 -25.23 12.98
CA MET A 1 38.65 -23.86 13.46
C MET A 1 39.63 -23.38 14.53
N ALA A 2 39.82 -24.09 15.65
CA ALA A 2 40.78 -23.68 16.70
C ALA A 2 42.24 -23.58 16.19
N ALA A 3 42.72 -24.61 15.48
CA ALA A 3 44.06 -24.58 14.87
C ALA A 3 44.24 -23.49 13.80
N ALA A 4 43.13 -22.99 13.22
CA ALA A 4 43.15 -21.90 12.25
C ALA A 4 42.97 -20.52 12.91
N GLY A 5 42.91 -20.45 14.25
CA GLY A 5 42.74 -19.21 15.01
C GLY A 5 41.34 -18.57 14.90
N VAL A 6 40.35 -19.28 14.35
CA VAL A 6 38.99 -18.75 14.15
C VAL A 6 38.16 -18.76 15.43
N ILE A 7 38.44 -19.70 16.34
CA ILE A 7 37.76 -19.84 17.63
C ILE A 7 38.79 -20.05 18.75
N GLN A 8 38.42 -19.66 19.96
CA GLN A 8 39.20 -19.87 21.18
C GLN A 8 38.27 -20.40 22.29
N THR A 9 38.85 -21.00 23.33
CA THR A 9 38.09 -21.37 24.53
C THR A 9 37.56 -20.12 25.23
N SER A 10 36.32 -20.17 25.70
CA SER A 10 35.69 -19.08 26.44
C SER A 10 34.96 -19.60 27.68
N ASP A 11 34.86 -18.74 28.68
CA ASP A 11 34.10 -18.88 29.93
C ASP A 11 32.83 -18.01 29.92
N SER A 12 32.34 -17.68 28.72
CA SER A 12 31.18 -16.82 28.52
C SER A 12 29.93 -17.38 29.22
N PRO A 13 29.11 -16.54 29.86
CA PRO A 13 27.83 -16.95 30.42
C PRO A 13 26.77 -17.26 29.35
N TRP A 14 27.07 -16.97 28.07
CA TRP A 14 26.20 -17.25 26.93
C TRP A 14 26.70 -18.46 26.12
N VAL A 15 25.78 -19.35 25.77
CA VAL A 15 26.04 -20.53 24.93
C VAL A 15 24.95 -20.70 23.88
N SER A 16 25.37 -21.04 22.65
CA SER A 16 24.48 -21.44 21.56
C SER A 16 24.78 -22.89 21.19
N PRO A 17 23.76 -23.75 21.00
CA PRO A 17 24.00 -25.14 20.65
C PRO A 17 24.56 -25.25 19.23
N ALA A 18 25.44 -26.23 19.02
CA ALA A 18 25.97 -26.57 17.72
C ALA A 18 25.22 -27.77 17.12
N VAL A 19 24.98 -27.71 15.81
CA VAL A 19 24.29 -28.72 15.03
C VAL A 19 25.19 -29.09 13.84
N LEU A 20 25.32 -30.39 13.59
CA LEU A 20 26.03 -30.90 12.42
C LEU A 20 25.01 -31.16 11.32
N VAL A 21 25.14 -30.48 10.19
CA VAL A 21 24.28 -30.63 9.01
C VAL A 21 25.06 -31.41 7.95
N ARG A 22 24.45 -32.42 7.35
CA ARG A 22 25.06 -33.16 6.25
C ARG A 22 24.83 -32.41 4.94
N LYS A 23 25.89 -32.16 4.18
CA LYS A 23 25.84 -31.61 2.82
C LYS A 23 25.49 -32.70 1.80
N GLU A 24 25.11 -32.28 0.59
CA GLU A 24 24.83 -33.18 -0.54
C GLU A 24 26.02 -34.07 -0.91
N ASP A 25 27.24 -33.56 -0.74
CA ASP A 25 28.50 -34.31 -0.93
C ASP A 25 28.80 -35.32 0.20
N GLY A 26 27.90 -35.44 1.18
CA GLY A 26 28.03 -36.33 2.33
C GLY A 26 28.90 -35.79 3.47
N SER A 27 29.58 -34.65 3.30
CA SER A 27 30.40 -34.01 4.33
C SER A 27 29.53 -33.39 5.43
N LEU A 28 30.10 -33.23 6.63
CA LEU A 28 29.41 -32.59 7.76
C LEU A 28 29.81 -31.12 7.85
N GLN A 29 28.81 -30.26 7.91
CA GLN A 29 28.94 -28.83 8.15
C GLN A 29 28.55 -28.50 9.59
N PHE A 30 29.47 -27.85 10.29
CA PHE A 30 29.25 -27.34 11.64
C PHE A 30 28.46 -26.03 11.59
N CYS A 31 27.25 -26.03 12.15
CA CYS A 31 26.35 -24.88 12.22
C CYS A 31 26.05 -24.55 13.69
N VAL A 32 26.08 -23.28 14.06
CA VAL A 32 25.71 -22.84 15.42
C VAL A 32 24.34 -22.19 15.38
N ASP A 33 23.43 -22.61 16.26
CA ASP A 33 22.07 -22.07 16.33
C ASP A 33 22.05 -20.76 17.12
N TYR A 34 22.27 -19.66 16.40
CA TYR A 34 22.22 -18.31 16.95
C TYR A 34 20.80 -17.72 17.04
N ARG A 35 19.71 -18.48 16.86
CA ARG A 35 18.34 -17.89 16.85
C ARG A 35 18.00 -17.10 18.11
N ARG A 36 18.35 -17.63 19.30
CA ARG A 36 18.11 -16.94 20.59
C ARG A 36 19.01 -15.71 20.75
N LEU A 37 20.25 -15.79 20.25
CA LEU A 37 21.19 -14.66 20.27
C LEU A 37 20.70 -13.55 19.34
N ASN A 38 20.35 -13.87 18.10
CA ASN A 38 19.82 -12.95 17.11
C ASN A 38 18.54 -12.23 17.57
N ALA A 39 17.74 -12.83 18.47
CA ALA A 39 16.54 -12.22 19.03
C ALA A 39 16.84 -11.09 20.04
N VAL A 40 17.99 -11.15 20.72
CA VAL A 40 18.40 -10.14 21.72
C VAL A 40 19.44 -9.15 21.17
N THR A 41 20.11 -9.49 20.07
CA THR A 41 21.05 -8.59 19.39
C THR A 41 20.32 -7.44 18.70
N THR A 42 20.84 -6.22 18.85
CA THR A 42 20.31 -5.04 18.15
C THR A 42 20.43 -5.24 16.64
N LYS A 43 19.30 -5.12 15.92
CA LYS A 43 19.28 -5.25 14.47
C LYS A 43 19.87 -3.99 13.84
N GLY A 44 20.99 -4.15 13.14
CA GLY A 44 21.51 -3.12 12.24
C GLY A 44 20.87 -3.26 10.88
N SER A 45 20.17 -2.21 10.42
CA SER A 45 19.72 -2.12 9.03
C SER A 45 20.82 -1.51 8.19
N TYR A 46 21.14 -2.16 7.07
CA TYR A 46 21.92 -1.57 6.00
C TYR A 46 21.12 -1.71 4.70
N LEU A 47 21.15 -0.68 3.87
CA LEU A 47 20.48 -0.71 2.58
C LEU A 47 21.33 -1.59 1.66
N LEU A 48 20.83 -2.78 1.36
CA LEU A 48 21.39 -3.59 0.29
C LEU A 48 20.82 -3.06 -1.03
N LEU A 49 21.68 -2.97 -2.04
CA LEU A 49 21.25 -2.76 -3.42
C LEU A 49 20.27 -3.86 -3.80
N ARG A 50 19.24 -3.57 -4.60
CA ARG A 50 18.42 -4.67 -5.12
C ARG A 50 19.25 -5.48 -6.11
N LEU A 51 18.97 -6.77 -6.18
CA LEU A 51 19.67 -7.68 -7.09
C LEU A 51 19.61 -7.17 -8.54
N ASP A 52 18.44 -6.68 -8.93
CA ASP A 52 18.16 -6.20 -10.28
C ASP A 52 18.94 -4.91 -10.57
N ASP A 53 18.99 -3.98 -9.61
CA ASP A 53 19.79 -2.75 -9.76
C ASP A 53 21.29 -3.07 -9.95
N ALA A 54 21.79 -4.13 -9.31
CA ALA A 54 23.16 -4.60 -9.50
C ALA A 54 23.38 -5.13 -10.93
N ILE A 55 22.45 -5.94 -11.43
CA ILE A 55 22.52 -6.52 -12.78
C ILE A 55 22.32 -5.44 -13.86
N ASP A 56 21.40 -4.50 -13.66
CA ASP A 56 21.12 -3.38 -14.57
C ASP A 56 22.29 -2.40 -14.66
N SER A 57 23.14 -2.35 -13.63
CA SER A 57 24.38 -1.57 -13.68
C SER A 57 25.45 -2.17 -14.61
N VAL A 58 25.28 -3.42 -15.04
CA VAL A 58 26.15 -4.06 -16.03
C VAL A 58 25.85 -3.47 -17.41
N SER A 59 26.74 -2.59 -17.87
CA SER A 59 26.70 -2.06 -19.24
C SER A 59 27.08 -3.11 -20.29
N VAL A 60 26.75 -2.87 -21.56
CA VAL A 60 27.14 -3.68 -22.73
C VAL A 60 28.59 -4.16 -22.61
N SER A 61 28.76 -5.46 -22.40
CA SER A 61 30.06 -6.10 -22.11
C SER A 61 30.14 -7.46 -22.78
N ASN A 62 31.33 -7.83 -23.23
CA ASN A 62 31.59 -9.09 -23.93
C ASN A 62 32.43 -10.06 -23.09
N TRP A 63 33.11 -9.55 -22.06
CA TRP A 63 34.06 -10.29 -21.25
C TRP A 63 33.74 -10.10 -19.77
N PHE A 64 33.50 -11.21 -19.07
CA PHE A 64 33.08 -11.25 -17.68
C PHE A 64 34.06 -12.09 -16.84
N CYS A 65 34.31 -11.65 -15.61
CA CYS A 65 34.98 -12.41 -14.57
C CYS A 65 34.12 -12.40 -13.31
N GLY A 66 33.59 -13.55 -12.91
CA GLY A 66 32.89 -13.72 -11.64
C GLY A 66 33.89 -14.12 -10.55
N LEU A 67 33.92 -13.38 -9.46
CA LEU A 67 34.78 -13.64 -8.31
C LEU A 67 33.93 -13.86 -7.06
N ASP A 68 34.32 -14.85 -6.25
CA ASP A 68 33.66 -15.19 -4.99
C ASP A 68 34.66 -14.99 -3.86
N LEU A 69 34.30 -14.16 -2.88
CA LEU A 69 35.12 -13.90 -1.70
C LEU A 69 34.93 -14.99 -0.64
N CYS A 70 36.03 -15.35 0.01
CA CYS A 70 35.98 -16.20 1.19
C CYS A 70 35.35 -15.44 2.36
N SER A 71 34.36 -16.04 3.02
CA SER A 71 33.81 -15.60 4.31
C SER A 71 32.84 -14.40 4.27
N GLY A 72 31.81 -14.46 3.42
CA GLY A 72 30.67 -13.54 3.41
C GLY A 72 29.72 -13.65 4.62
N TYR A 73 30.25 -13.83 5.83
CA TYR A 73 29.43 -13.90 7.05
C TYR A 73 28.94 -12.49 7.44
N CYS A 74 27.66 -12.36 7.82
CA CYS A 74 26.99 -11.09 8.13
C CYS A 74 26.86 -10.17 6.89
N PRO A 75 25.86 -10.42 6.01
CA PRO A 75 25.68 -9.74 4.73
C PRO A 75 25.76 -8.20 4.81
N ALA A 76 25.06 -7.58 5.75
CA ALA A 76 25.04 -6.12 5.91
C ALA A 76 26.40 -5.51 6.27
N THR A 77 27.21 -6.20 7.06
CA THR A 77 28.56 -5.71 7.42
C THR A 77 29.53 -5.93 6.25
N PHE A 78 29.36 -7.05 5.55
CA PHE A 78 30.19 -7.38 4.40
C PHE A 78 29.93 -6.43 3.23
N GLU A 79 28.68 -6.11 2.93
CA GLU A 79 28.33 -5.13 1.89
C GLU A 79 28.97 -3.77 2.15
N ARG A 80 28.82 -3.26 3.38
CA ARG A 80 29.46 -2.00 3.81
C ARG A 80 30.97 -1.99 3.63
N LEU A 81 31.61 -3.13 3.92
CA LEU A 81 33.05 -3.29 3.75
C LEU A 81 33.41 -3.24 2.26
N MET A 82 32.66 -3.97 1.44
CA MET A 82 32.90 -4.08 0.01
C MET A 82 32.69 -2.75 -0.71
N GLU A 83 31.61 -2.02 -0.39
CA GLU A 83 31.41 -0.66 -0.89
C GLU A 83 32.57 0.25 -0.51
N LYS A 84 33.06 0.18 0.74
CA LYS A 84 34.20 1.00 1.17
C LYS A 84 35.51 0.65 0.43
N ILE A 85 35.75 -0.63 0.14
CA ILE A 85 36.96 -1.09 -0.54
C ILE A 85 36.92 -0.75 -2.03
N LEU A 86 35.75 -0.93 -2.66
CA LEU A 86 35.57 -0.81 -4.10
C LEU A 86 34.93 0.52 -4.54
N HIS A 87 34.67 1.47 -3.62
CA HIS A 87 34.16 2.82 -3.93
C HIS A 87 34.96 3.55 -5.04
N ALA A 88 36.26 3.27 -5.16
CA ALA A 88 37.12 3.87 -6.17
C ALA A 88 37.01 3.21 -7.57
N VAL A 89 36.31 2.08 -7.68
CA VAL A 89 36.10 1.35 -8.93
C VAL A 89 34.70 1.71 -9.44
N PRO A 90 34.56 2.22 -10.67
CA PRO A 90 33.25 2.58 -11.20
C PRO A 90 32.39 1.33 -11.44
N ALA A 91 31.07 1.48 -11.31
CA ALA A 91 30.11 0.42 -11.57
C ALA A 91 30.22 -0.15 -13.01
N SER A 92 30.62 0.68 -13.98
CA SER A 92 30.88 0.25 -15.37
C SER A 92 32.05 -0.71 -15.54
N ALA A 93 32.88 -0.89 -14.50
CA ALA A 93 34.01 -1.81 -14.49
C ALA A 93 33.77 -3.02 -13.57
N CYS A 94 32.98 -2.85 -12.51
CA CYS A 94 32.82 -3.84 -11.45
C CYS A 94 31.49 -3.63 -10.71
N VAL A 95 30.72 -4.71 -10.60
CA VAL A 95 29.50 -4.79 -9.79
C VAL A 95 29.79 -5.68 -8.60
N VAL A 96 29.28 -5.30 -7.43
CA VAL A 96 29.46 -6.03 -6.18
C VAL A 96 28.11 -6.28 -5.55
N TYR A 97 27.91 -7.50 -5.06
CA TYR A 97 26.76 -7.86 -4.26
C TYR A 97 27.18 -8.91 -3.23
N LEU A 98 27.24 -8.50 -1.98
CA LEU A 98 27.73 -9.28 -0.85
C LEU A 98 29.14 -9.82 -1.13
N ASP A 99 29.27 -11.14 -1.21
CA ASP A 99 30.51 -11.87 -1.48
C ASP A 99 30.80 -12.10 -2.98
N ASN A 100 29.87 -11.73 -3.85
CA ASN A 100 30.00 -11.90 -5.30
C ASN A 100 30.44 -10.60 -5.96
N ILE A 101 31.46 -10.69 -6.80
CA ILE A 101 31.98 -9.56 -7.59
C ILE A 101 31.94 -9.95 -9.06
N LEU A 102 31.35 -9.10 -9.89
CA LEU A 102 31.35 -9.24 -11.34
C LEU A 102 32.19 -8.14 -11.97
N VAL A 103 33.33 -8.50 -12.53
CA VAL A 103 34.17 -7.60 -13.34
C VAL A 103 33.81 -7.78 -14.80
N HIS A 104 33.52 -6.69 -15.50
CA HIS A 104 33.08 -6.76 -16.90
C HIS A 104 33.65 -5.62 -17.75
N ALA A 105 33.76 -5.85 -19.06
CA ALA A 105 34.00 -4.81 -20.07
C ALA A 105 33.70 -5.31 -21.49
N ALA A 106 33.68 -4.39 -22.47
CA ALA A 106 33.54 -4.70 -23.89
C ALA A 106 34.77 -5.37 -24.52
N SER A 107 35.98 -5.14 -23.98
CA SER A 107 37.24 -5.68 -24.53
C SER A 107 38.06 -6.43 -23.48
N PHE A 108 38.76 -7.48 -23.90
CA PHE A 108 39.63 -8.28 -23.02
C PHE A 108 40.68 -7.43 -22.30
N ALA A 109 41.32 -6.48 -23.01
CA ALA A 109 42.35 -5.62 -22.43
C ALA A 109 41.80 -4.71 -21.32
N THR A 110 40.58 -4.18 -21.53
CA THR A 110 39.88 -3.39 -20.51
C THR A 110 39.48 -4.26 -19.33
N THR A 111 38.91 -5.44 -19.56
CA THR A 111 38.55 -6.38 -18.48
C THR A 111 39.76 -6.79 -17.65
N LEU A 112 40.92 -7.03 -18.29
CA LEU A 112 42.16 -7.34 -17.60
C LEU A 112 42.60 -6.17 -16.70
N THR A 113 42.52 -4.94 -17.21
CA THR A 113 42.84 -3.73 -16.44
C THR A 113 41.91 -3.57 -15.23
N ASN A 114 40.60 -3.75 -15.45
CA ASN A 114 39.59 -3.70 -14.39
C ASN A 114 39.84 -4.77 -13.32
N LEU A 115 40.13 -6.01 -13.75
CA LEU A 115 40.44 -7.13 -12.86
C LEU A 115 41.69 -6.86 -12.02
N CYS A 116 42.75 -6.29 -12.62
CA CYS A 116 43.94 -5.90 -11.87
C CYS A 116 43.63 -4.84 -10.80
N LEU A 117 42.79 -3.85 -11.12
CA LEU A 117 42.36 -2.84 -10.14
C LEU A 117 41.60 -3.48 -8.98
N VAL A 118 40.66 -4.36 -9.26
CA VAL A 118 39.87 -5.08 -8.25
C VAL A 118 40.77 -5.94 -7.36
N PHE A 119 41.68 -6.73 -7.95
CA PHE A 119 42.64 -7.53 -7.17
C PHE A 119 43.55 -6.69 -6.29
N GLN A 120 43.98 -5.52 -6.75
CA GLN A 120 44.78 -4.60 -5.93
C GLN A 120 44.00 -4.12 -4.69
N GLN A 121 42.70 -3.79 -4.84
CA GLN A 121 41.88 -3.36 -3.71
C GLN A 121 41.60 -4.51 -2.73
N ILE A 122 41.26 -5.69 -3.24
CA ILE A 122 41.06 -6.91 -2.43
C ILE A 122 42.33 -7.25 -1.65
N ALA A 123 43.50 -7.21 -2.30
CA ALA A 123 44.78 -7.49 -1.66
C ALA A 123 45.13 -6.46 -0.57
N LYS A 124 44.89 -5.17 -0.81
CA LYS A 124 45.07 -4.10 0.20
C LYS A 124 44.19 -4.32 1.43
N ALA A 125 42.98 -4.85 1.24
CA ALA A 125 42.06 -5.17 2.31
C ALA A 125 42.32 -6.53 2.98
N ASN A 126 43.34 -7.28 2.53
CA ASN A 126 43.67 -8.63 3.01
C ASN A 126 42.49 -9.62 2.90
N LEU A 127 41.65 -9.44 1.88
CA LEU A 127 40.56 -10.35 1.55
C LEU A 127 41.06 -11.51 0.67
N ARG A 128 40.37 -12.64 0.73
CA ARG A 128 40.74 -13.87 -0.02
C ARG A 128 39.60 -14.29 -0.94
N LEU A 129 39.94 -14.92 -2.06
CA LEU A 129 39.00 -15.42 -3.06
C LEU A 129 38.90 -16.94 -3.02
N THR A 130 37.71 -17.45 -3.26
CA THR A 130 37.44 -18.88 -3.45
C THR A 130 37.70 -19.27 -4.90
N LEU A 131 38.94 -19.65 -5.22
CA LEU A 131 39.36 -19.90 -6.61
C LEU A 131 38.45 -20.89 -7.36
N ALA A 132 37.98 -21.94 -6.68
CA ALA A 132 37.10 -22.96 -7.28
C ALA A 132 35.75 -22.43 -7.79
N LYS A 133 35.30 -21.29 -7.26
CA LYS A 133 34.05 -20.63 -7.65
C LYS A 133 34.27 -19.42 -8.56
N CYS A 134 35.52 -19.03 -8.79
CA CYS A 134 35.84 -17.90 -9.65
C CYS A 134 35.81 -18.32 -11.12
N SER A 135 35.18 -17.52 -11.97
CA SER A 135 35.23 -17.61 -13.42
C SER A 135 36.02 -16.43 -13.96
N LEU A 136 37.01 -16.66 -14.82
CA LEU A 136 37.84 -15.60 -15.40
C LEU A 136 37.71 -15.58 -16.92
N PHE A 137 37.58 -14.38 -17.48
CA PHE A 137 37.57 -14.10 -18.92
C PHE A 137 36.62 -15.00 -19.71
N ARG A 138 35.35 -15.05 -19.29
CA ARG A 138 34.29 -15.78 -19.99
C ARG A 138 33.41 -14.83 -20.79
N HIS A 139 32.80 -15.33 -21.86
CA HIS A 139 31.74 -14.63 -22.60
C HIS A 139 30.37 -14.76 -21.94
N GLN A 140 30.23 -15.70 -21.01
CA GLN A 140 29.05 -15.86 -20.16
C GLN A 140 29.48 -16.33 -18.76
N THR A 141 28.83 -15.84 -17.70
CA THR A 141 29.07 -16.30 -16.33
C THR A 141 27.78 -16.33 -15.54
N SER A 142 27.66 -17.28 -14.61
CA SER A 142 26.64 -17.22 -13.58
C SER A 142 27.02 -16.12 -12.58
N PHE A 143 26.08 -15.25 -12.27
CA PHE A 143 26.19 -14.20 -11.27
C PHE A 143 24.83 -14.04 -10.62
N LEU A 144 24.78 -14.14 -9.29
CA LEU A 144 23.55 -13.94 -8.52
C LEU A 144 22.38 -14.77 -9.07
N GLY A 145 22.55 -16.08 -9.27
CA GLY A 145 21.47 -16.97 -9.71
C GLY A 145 20.91 -16.70 -11.12
N GLN A 146 21.59 -15.89 -11.92
CA GLN A 146 21.27 -15.60 -13.32
C GLN A 146 22.52 -15.79 -14.17
N VAL A 147 22.35 -16.00 -15.48
CA VAL A 147 23.48 -16.09 -16.42
C VAL A 147 23.59 -14.77 -17.17
N VAL A 148 24.73 -14.10 -17.02
CA VAL A 148 25.06 -12.86 -17.73
C VAL A 148 25.94 -13.18 -18.93
N SER A 149 25.58 -12.67 -20.10
CA SER A 149 26.27 -12.90 -21.38
C SER A 149 26.31 -11.65 -22.25
N GLU A 150 27.04 -11.71 -23.37
CA GLU A 150 27.05 -10.65 -24.39
C GLU A 150 25.66 -10.35 -24.98
N LYS A 151 24.76 -11.35 -25.00
CA LYS A 151 23.40 -11.21 -25.53
C LYS A 151 22.43 -10.63 -24.52
N GLY A 152 22.82 -10.59 -23.24
CA GLY A 152 21.92 -10.26 -22.16
C GLY A 152 21.98 -11.22 -20.99
N VAL A 153 20.96 -11.13 -20.15
CA VAL A 153 20.78 -11.88 -18.91
C VAL A 153 19.69 -12.94 -19.12
N SER A 154 19.91 -14.15 -18.62
CA SER A 154 18.94 -15.24 -18.67
C SER A 154 18.82 -15.96 -17.34
N THR A 155 17.79 -16.79 -17.20
CA THR A 155 17.60 -17.68 -16.05
C THR A 155 18.75 -18.70 -15.95
N ASP A 156 19.04 -19.17 -14.73
CA ASP A 156 20.07 -20.19 -14.50
C ASP A 156 19.54 -21.56 -14.93
N PRO A 157 20.20 -22.26 -15.89
CA PRO A 157 19.75 -23.56 -16.38
C PRO A 157 19.57 -24.60 -15.26
N THR A 158 20.40 -24.56 -14.22
CA THR A 158 20.30 -25.52 -13.09
C THR A 158 19.02 -25.31 -12.28
N LYS A 159 18.54 -24.06 -12.19
CA LYS A 159 17.27 -23.73 -11.54
C LYS A 159 16.08 -24.06 -12.43
N VAL A 160 16.22 -23.89 -13.74
CA VAL A 160 15.21 -24.27 -14.74
C VAL A 160 15.01 -25.79 -14.77
N GLU A 161 16.09 -26.58 -14.77
CA GLU A 161 16.01 -28.05 -14.68
C GLU A 161 15.32 -28.52 -13.40
N ALA A 162 15.59 -27.85 -12.26
CA ALA A 162 14.92 -28.14 -11.00
C ALA A 162 13.41 -27.83 -11.04
N VAL A 163 13.01 -26.79 -11.77
CA VAL A 163 11.59 -26.44 -12.00
C VAL A 163 10.92 -27.46 -12.91
N GLU A 164 11.60 -27.93 -13.96
CA GLU A 164 11.08 -28.94 -14.89
C GLU A 164 10.78 -30.27 -14.18
N GLN A 165 11.60 -30.64 -13.20
CA GLN A 165 11.45 -31.88 -12.43
C GLN A 165 10.55 -31.73 -11.19
N TRP A 166 9.96 -30.55 -10.97
CA TRP A 166 9.21 -30.26 -9.75
C TRP A 166 7.86 -30.97 -9.75
N SER A 167 7.62 -31.83 -8.76
CA SER A 167 6.35 -32.55 -8.60
C SER A 167 5.20 -31.63 -8.17
N VAL A 168 3.96 -32.00 -8.47
CA VAL A 168 2.77 -31.23 -8.04
C VAL A 168 2.85 -30.87 -6.55
N LEU A 169 2.60 -29.59 -6.24
CA LEU A 169 2.75 -29.02 -4.91
C LEU A 169 1.65 -29.57 -3.98
N THR A 170 2.05 -30.21 -2.88
CA THR A 170 1.14 -30.92 -1.97
C THR A 170 0.94 -30.20 -0.64
N SER A 171 1.73 -29.16 -0.35
CA SER A 171 1.66 -28.42 0.90
C SER A 171 1.83 -26.91 0.70
N THR A 172 1.34 -26.12 1.66
CA THR A 172 1.52 -24.66 1.68
C THR A 172 3.00 -24.25 1.74
N ALA A 173 3.86 -25.06 2.37
CA ALA A 173 5.30 -24.82 2.43
C ALA A 173 5.97 -25.01 1.07
N GLU A 174 5.55 -26.02 0.30
CA GLU A 174 6.00 -26.24 -1.07
C GLU A 174 5.52 -25.13 -2.01
N VAL A 175 4.26 -24.69 -1.86
CA VAL A 175 3.73 -23.54 -2.60
C VAL A 175 4.53 -22.28 -2.34
N HIS A 176 4.82 -21.96 -1.08
CA HIS A 176 5.65 -20.81 -0.73
C HIS A 176 7.05 -20.92 -1.34
N SER A 177 7.68 -22.10 -1.27
CA SER A 177 9.02 -22.32 -1.82
C SER A 177 9.06 -22.14 -3.34
N PHE A 178 8.06 -22.65 -4.06
CA PHE A 178 7.92 -22.46 -5.49
C PHE A 178 7.63 -20.99 -5.85
N GLN A 179 6.75 -20.33 -5.09
CA GLN A 179 6.44 -18.91 -5.27
C GLN A 179 7.67 -18.03 -5.07
N ASP A 180 8.52 -18.32 -4.09
CA ASP A 180 9.75 -17.57 -3.86
C ASP A 180 10.69 -17.69 -5.07
N LEU A 181 10.82 -18.88 -5.65
CA LEU A 181 11.62 -19.11 -6.86
C LEU A 181 11.01 -18.41 -8.09
N ALA A 182 9.71 -18.56 -8.31
CA ALA A 182 9.04 -17.95 -9.45
C ALA A 182 9.04 -16.42 -9.35
N SER A 183 8.87 -15.89 -8.13
CA SER A 183 8.98 -14.46 -7.83
C SER A 183 10.40 -13.95 -7.96
N TYR A 184 11.42 -14.79 -7.85
CA TYR A 184 12.81 -14.38 -8.12
C TYR A 184 13.04 -14.11 -9.61
N TYR A 185 12.44 -14.94 -10.48
CA TYR A 185 12.53 -14.82 -11.93
C TYR A 185 11.32 -14.11 -12.57
N TRP A 186 10.47 -13.44 -11.78
CA TRP A 186 9.23 -12.80 -12.26
C TRP A 186 9.47 -11.88 -13.46
N HIS A 187 10.63 -11.25 -13.46
CA HIS A 187 11.19 -10.45 -14.50
C HIS A 187 11.12 -11.11 -15.90
N PHE A 188 11.45 -12.40 -16.00
CA PHE A 188 11.48 -13.10 -17.28
C PHE A 188 10.07 -13.52 -17.76
N ILE A 189 9.03 -13.28 -16.97
CA ILE A 189 7.68 -13.79 -17.18
C ILE A 189 6.70 -12.63 -17.43
N ALA A 190 6.19 -12.55 -18.67
CA ALA A 190 5.12 -11.63 -19.00
C ALA A 190 3.83 -11.99 -18.23
N GLY A 191 3.17 -10.98 -17.64
CA GLY A 191 1.92 -11.18 -16.89
C GLY A 191 2.06 -12.00 -15.60
N PHE A 192 3.27 -12.08 -15.01
CA PHE A 192 3.55 -12.90 -13.82
C PHE A 192 2.49 -12.78 -12.70
N VAL A 193 2.06 -11.55 -12.39
CA VAL A 193 1.09 -11.27 -11.32
C VAL A 193 -0.24 -11.99 -11.55
N ASP A 194 -0.72 -12.04 -12.79
CA ASP A 194 -1.98 -12.69 -13.13
C ASP A 194 -1.88 -14.20 -13.05
N ILE A 195 -0.77 -14.73 -13.58
CA ILE A 195 -0.51 -16.17 -13.59
C ILE A 195 -0.32 -16.68 -12.15
N ALA A 196 0.40 -15.95 -11.31
CA ALA A 196 0.69 -16.36 -9.92
C ALA A 196 -0.48 -16.17 -8.94
N ARG A 197 -1.54 -15.44 -9.33
CA ARG A 197 -2.68 -15.08 -8.47
C ARG A 197 -3.37 -16.29 -7.81
N PRO A 198 -3.68 -17.39 -8.52
CA PRO A 198 -4.33 -18.56 -7.90
C PRO A 198 -3.43 -19.21 -6.84
N LEU A 199 -2.12 -19.22 -7.06
CA LEU A 199 -1.17 -19.77 -6.10
C LEU A 199 -1.05 -18.87 -4.86
N HIS A 200 -1.14 -17.54 -5.00
CA HIS A 200 -1.07 -16.64 -3.84
C HIS A 200 -2.23 -16.85 -2.88
N LYS A 201 -3.44 -17.10 -3.39
CA LYS A 201 -4.61 -17.42 -2.57
C LYS A 201 -4.42 -18.67 -1.71
N LEU A 202 -3.70 -19.68 -2.22
CA LEU A 202 -3.40 -20.91 -1.47
C LEU A 202 -2.45 -20.70 -0.29
N SER A 203 -1.67 -19.62 -0.29
CA SER A 203 -0.71 -19.28 0.77
C SER A 203 -1.30 -18.37 1.86
N GLU A 204 -2.58 -17.97 1.75
CA GLU A 204 -3.25 -17.12 2.74
C GLU A 204 -3.64 -17.89 4.00
N LYS A 205 -3.36 -17.31 5.18
CA LYS A 205 -3.51 -17.95 6.50
C LYS A 205 -4.94 -18.38 6.87
N ALA A 206 -5.95 -17.99 6.09
CA ALA A 206 -7.36 -18.21 6.39
C ALA A 206 -8.01 -19.38 5.63
N GLN A 207 -7.30 -20.02 4.68
CA GLN A 207 -7.89 -21.07 3.83
C GLN A 207 -7.33 -22.47 4.10
N GLN A 208 -8.20 -23.47 3.96
CA GLN A 208 -7.81 -24.88 3.94
C GLN A 208 -7.15 -25.17 2.58
N PHE A 209 -5.94 -25.75 2.60
CA PHE A 209 -5.20 -26.08 1.38
C PHE A 209 -6.02 -27.03 0.50
N GLN A 210 -6.49 -26.53 -0.65
CA GLN A 210 -7.20 -27.31 -1.66
C GLN A 210 -6.64 -26.99 -3.03
N TRP A 211 -5.95 -27.95 -3.63
CA TRP A 211 -5.37 -27.81 -4.95
C TRP A 211 -6.48 -27.81 -6.01
N SER A 212 -6.73 -26.65 -6.63
CA SER A 212 -7.77 -26.47 -7.65
C SER A 212 -7.21 -26.64 -9.07
N PRO A 213 -8.08 -26.91 -10.08
CA PRO A 213 -7.67 -26.90 -11.48
C PRO A 213 -7.04 -25.57 -11.93
N SER A 214 -7.50 -24.44 -11.40
CA SER A 214 -6.91 -23.12 -11.66
C SER A 214 -5.51 -22.96 -11.06
N SER A 215 -5.22 -23.63 -9.95
CA SER A 215 -3.90 -23.64 -9.32
C SER A 215 -2.92 -24.52 -10.10
N GLN A 216 -3.41 -25.64 -10.64
CA GLN A 216 -2.62 -26.48 -11.55
C GLN A 216 -2.27 -25.73 -12.84
N ASP A 217 -3.25 -25.07 -13.47
CA ASP A 217 -3.01 -24.30 -14.69
C ASP A 217 -2.01 -23.15 -14.46
N ALA A 218 -2.14 -22.42 -13.35
CA ALA A 218 -1.18 -21.40 -12.94
C ALA A 218 0.23 -21.97 -12.74
N PHE A 219 0.36 -23.10 -12.04
CA PHE A 219 1.64 -23.79 -11.84
C PHE A 219 2.28 -24.19 -13.18
N ASP A 220 1.50 -24.85 -14.06
CA ASP A 220 1.99 -25.31 -15.36
C ASP A 220 2.37 -24.15 -16.29
N GLN A 221 1.65 -23.02 -16.21
CA GLN A 221 1.97 -21.80 -16.96
C GLN A 221 3.27 -21.16 -16.45
N LEU A 222 3.47 -21.05 -15.14
CA LEU A 222 4.71 -20.53 -14.57
C LEU A 222 5.91 -21.42 -14.89
N CYS A 223 5.78 -22.75 -14.76
CA CYS A 223 6.84 -23.68 -15.14
C CYS A 223 7.22 -23.51 -16.62
N ARG A 224 6.22 -23.45 -17.53
CA ARG A 224 6.46 -23.19 -18.94
C ARG A 224 7.16 -21.86 -19.17
N ALA A 225 6.70 -20.79 -18.54
CA ALA A 225 7.27 -19.45 -18.70
C ALA A 225 8.72 -19.35 -18.19
N LEU A 226 9.05 -20.04 -17.10
CA LEU A 226 10.43 -20.14 -16.58
C LEU A 226 11.36 -20.91 -17.53
N ILE A 227 10.85 -21.98 -18.16
CA ILE A 227 11.60 -22.80 -19.10
C ILE A 227 11.82 -22.08 -20.44
N THR A 228 10.80 -21.38 -20.93
CA THR A 228 10.86 -20.63 -22.20
C THR A 228 11.25 -19.17 -22.01
N ALA A 229 11.83 -18.82 -20.87
CA ALA A 229 12.21 -17.45 -20.52
C ALA A 229 13.12 -16.84 -21.60
N PRO A 230 12.81 -15.64 -22.12
CA PRO A 230 13.65 -14.98 -23.10
C PRO A 230 14.95 -14.47 -22.45
N VAL A 231 16.00 -14.31 -23.26
CA VAL A 231 17.21 -13.59 -22.84
C VAL A 231 16.91 -12.10 -22.88
N LEU A 232 17.15 -11.40 -21.78
CA LEU A 232 16.91 -9.96 -21.65
C LEU A 232 18.18 -9.19 -21.99
N ALA A 233 18.13 -8.32 -23.00
CA ALA A 233 19.26 -7.48 -23.35
C ALA A 233 19.67 -6.54 -22.19
N LEU A 234 20.97 -6.25 -22.08
CA LEU A 234 21.49 -5.27 -21.12
C LEU A 234 21.11 -3.84 -21.57
N PRO A 235 20.78 -2.93 -20.64
CA PRO A 235 20.36 -1.58 -20.99
C PRO A 235 21.52 -0.78 -21.62
N ASP A 236 21.24 -0.13 -22.76
CA ASP A 236 22.19 0.78 -23.42
C ASP A 236 21.75 2.24 -23.21
N PRO A 237 22.38 3.01 -22.30
CA PRO A 237 21.97 4.39 -22.03
C PRO A 237 22.16 5.35 -23.21
N SER A 238 22.87 4.93 -24.27
CA SER A 238 23.04 5.72 -25.48
C SER A 238 21.85 5.64 -26.45
N LYS A 239 20.94 4.68 -26.25
CA LYS A 239 19.75 4.46 -27.09
C LYS A 239 18.48 4.98 -26.40
N PRO A 240 17.46 5.41 -27.16
CA PRO A 240 16.18 5.80 -26.58
C PRO A 240 15.48 4.56 -26.00
N PHE A 241 14.89 4.75 -24.82
CA PHE A 241 14.00 3.76 -24.21
C PHE A 241 12.59 3.93 -24.77
N ILE A 242 11.95 2.81 -25.07
CA ILE A 242 10.56 2.71 -25.50
C ILE A 242 9.81 2.05 -24.35
N LEU A 243 8.72 2.68 -23.93
CA LEU A 243 7.88 2.19 -22.86
C LEU A 243 6.52 1.81 -23.45
N ASP A 244 6.28 0.52 -23.68
CA ASP A 244 4.95 0.06 -24.08
C ASP A 244 4.17 -0.27 -22.81
N THR A 245 2.94 0.20 -22.69
CA THR A 245 2.12 0.01 -21.50
C THR A 245 0.80 -0.62 -21.91
N ASP A 246 0.44 -1.73 -21.29
CA ASP A 246 -0.87 -2.35 -21.42
C ASP A 246 -1.52 -2.41 -20.05
N ALA A 247 -2.76 -1.99 -19.91
CA ALA A 247 -3.43 -2.01 -18.62
C ALA A 247 -4.73 -2.79 -18.75
N SER A 248 -4.81 -3.87 -17.99
CA SER A 248 -6.07 -4.52 -17.69
C SER A 248 -6.62 -3.93 -16.39
N ASN A 249 -7.92 -4.09 -16.19
CA ASN A 249 -8.56 -3.65 -14.95
C ASN A 249 -8.19 -4.49 -13.73
N ASP A 250 -7.46 -5.60 -13.93
CA ASP A 250 -7.05 -6.53 -12.88
C ASP A 250 -5.53 -6.55 -12.70
N SER A 251 -4.76 -5.95 -13.62
CA SER A 251 -3.30 -5.94 -13.67
C SER A 251 -2.76 -4.91 -14.67
N GLY A 252 -1.64 -4.29 -14.33
CA GLY A 252 -0.85 -3.50 -15.29
C GLY A 252 0.24 -4.35 -15.93
N GLY A 253 0.40 -4.19 -17.23
CA GLY A 253 1.53 -4.53 -18.09
C GLY A 253 2.30 -3.26 -18.49
N VAL A 254 3.61 -3.29 -18.47
CA VAL A 254 4.49 -2.28 -19.08
C VAL A 254 5.51 -3.10 -19.84
N VAL A 255 6.41 -2.51 -20.61
CA VAL A 255 7.46 -3.09 -21.43
C VAL A 255 8.51 -2.00 -21.52
N LEU A 256 9.69 -2.22 -20.95
CA LEU A 256 10.81 -1.33 -21.23
C LEU A 256 11.67 -1.99 -22.31
N SER A 257 11.65 -1.41 -23.51
CA SER A 257 12.37 -1.89 -24.68
C SER A 257 13.29 -0.81 -25.25
N GLN A 258 14.20 -1.19 -26.15
CA GLN A 258 15.00 -0.28 -26.97
C GLN A 258 14.94 -0.78 -28.42
N MET A 259 14.99 0.11 -29.42
CA MET A 259 14.91 -0.29 -30.84
C MET A 259 15.91 -1.43 -31.15
N GLY A 260 15.39 -2.65 -31.33
CA GLY A 260 16.19 -3.86 -31.52
C GLY A 260 15.70 -5.08 -30.74
N ASP A 261 14.99 -4.93 -29.61
CA ASP A 261 14.60 -6.06 -28.75
C ASP A 261 13.20 -5.85 -28.11
N HIS A 262 12.32 -6.84 -28.22
CA HIS A 262 10.96 -6.85 -27.66
C HIS A 262 10.88 -7.75 -26.42
N VAL A 263 10.71 -7.21 -25.21
CA VAL A 263 10.20 -7.98 -24.05
C VAL A 263 9.45 -7.10 -23.06
N GLU A 264 8.28 -7.57 -22.61
CA GLU A 264 7.34 -6.90 -21.69
C GLU A 264 7.76 -6.88 -20.21
N ARG A 265 7.57 -5.75 -19.51
CA ARG A 265 7.46 -5.60 -18.04
C ARG A 265 6.86 -4.30 -17.42
N ALA A 266 5.88 -4.47 -16.51
CA ALA A 266 4.98 -3.54 -15.78
C ALA A 266 5.53 -2.69 -14.60
N VAL A 267 5.28 -1.36 -14.58
CA VAL A 267 4.78 -0.56 -13.42
C VAL A 267 4.17 0.78 -13.89
N ALA A 268 2.87 1.02 -13.67
CA ALA A 268 2.29 2.36 -13.74
C ALA A 268 2.32 3.00 -12.33
N GLN A 269 2.97 4.15 -12.17
CA GLN A 269 2.84 5.02 -11.00
C GLN A 269 1.99 6.22 -11.41
N GLY A 270 0.90 6.49 -10.69
CA GLY A 270 0.16 7.75 -10.82
C GLY A 270 0.96 8.92 -10.22
N TYR A 271 0.49 10.16 -10.43
CA TYR A 271 1.22 11.38 -10.01
C TYR A 271 1.70 11.37 -8.55
N TRP A 272 0.91 10.78 -7.64
CA TRP A 272 1.20 10.76 -6.19
C TRP A 272 2.10 9.62 -5.73
N GLY A 273 2.63 8.81 -6.66
CA GLY A 273 3.49 7.67 -6.37
C GLY A 273 2.70 6.39 -6.04
N ARG A 274 3.34 5.47 -5.30
CA ARG A 274 2.71 4.20 -4.89
C ARG A 274 1.66 4.47 -3.79
N PRO A 275 0.42 3.96 -3.92
CA PRO A 275 -0.56 4.02 -2.83
C PRO A 275 0.02 3.45 -1.54
N THR A 276 -0.04 4.23 -0.47
CA THR A 276 0.43 3.83 0.87
C THR A 276 -0.73 3.56 1.83
N SER A 277 -1.96 3.88 1.43
CA SER A 277 -3.17 3.61 2.19
C SER A 277 -3.39 2.13 2.44
N THR A 278 -4.04 1.82 3.57
CA THR A 278 -4.49 0.45 3.88
C THR A 278 -5.83 0.13 3.23
N LEU A 279 -6.50 1.14 2.69
CA LEU A 279 -7.80 1.07 2.03
C LEU A 279 -7.66 1.47 0.56
N ASP A 280 -8.35 0.75 -0.31
CA ASP A 280 -8.52 1.02 -1.74
C ASP A 280 -9.96 0.64 -2.10
N TRP A 281 -10.71 1.52 -2.75
CA TRP A 281 -12.14 1.32 -2.97
C TRP A 281 -12.43 0.78 -4.36
N CYS A 282 -13.70 0.51 -4.66
CA CYS A 282 -14.07 -0.18 -5.88
C CYS A 282 -13.90 0.64 -7.17
N GLU A 283 -13.54 1.91 -7.07
CA GLU A 283 -13.19 2.72 -8.24
C GLU A 283 -11.83 2.26 -8.80
N ASP A 284 -11.63 2.41 -10.11
CA ASP A 284 -10.36 2.11 -10.76
C ASP A 284 -9.47 3.36 -10.71
N ASN A 285 -8.21 3.17 -10.31
CA ASN A 285 -7.29 4.27 -10.03
C ASN A 285 -6.71 4.91 -11.30
N TYR A 286 -6.65 6.25 -11.33
CA TYR A 286 -6.10 7.10 -12.39
C TYR A 286 -6.75 6.96 -13.77
N VAL A 287 -7.99 6.45 -13.85
CA VAL A 287 -8.69 6.24 -15.13
C VAL A 287 -9.07 7.54 -15.83
N VAL A 288 -9.54 8.54 -15.08
CA VAL A 288 -10.02 9.82 -15.66
C VAL A 288 -8.90 10.85 -15.77
N SER A 289 -7.94 10.83 -14.86
CA SER A 289 -6.84 11.81 -14.83
C SER A 289 -5.60 11.22 -14.18
N PHE A 290 -4.43 11.57 -14.72
CA PHE A 290 -3.13 11.24 -14.13
C PHE A 290 -2.90 11.87 -12.74
N TYR A 291 -3.61 12.95 -12.41
CA TYR A 291 -3.44 13.69 -11.16
C TYR A 291 -4.41 13.28 -10.04
N ILE A 292 -5.44 12.51 -10.36
CA ILE A 292 -6.50 12.14 -9.41
C ILE A 292 -6.62 10.62 -9.40
N ALA A 293 -6.32 10.01 -8.26
CA ALA A 293 -6.37 8.56 -8.11
C ALA A 293 -7.80 8.04 -8.32
N GLU A 294 -8.76 8.43 -7.49
CA GLU A 294 -10.16 8.02 -7.65
C GLU A 294 -11.02 9.24 -8.02
N PHE A 295 -11.31 9.43 -9.31
CA PHE A 295 -11.93 10.65 -9.82
C PHE A 295 -13.36 10.87 -9.30
N TRP A 296 -14.20 9.84 -9.36
CA TRP A 296 -15.61 9.94 -8.97
C TRP A 296 -15.76 10.05 -7.45
N ASN A 297 -14.97 9.30 -6.69
CA ASN A 297 -14.90 9.43 -5.24
C ASN A 297 -14.36 10.81 -4.84
N THR A 298 -13.35 11.35 -5.53
CA THR A 298 -12.87 12.71 -5.30
C THR A 298 -13.96 13.75 -5.59
N VAL A 299 -14.61 13.72 -6.76
CA VAL A 299 -15.59 14.75 -7.14
C VAL A 299 -16.85 14.71 -6.26
N SER A 300 -17.31 13.52 -5.90
CA SER A 300 -18.53 13.36 -5.08
C SER A 300 -18.39 13.98 -3.68
N ASN A 301 -17.17 14.08 -3.14
CA ASN A 301 -16.90 14.73 -1.85
C ASN A 301 -17.23 16.24 -1.80
N LEU A 302 -17.35 16.92 -2.94
CA LEU A 302 -17.70 18.36 -2.99
C LEU A 302 -19.02 18.69 -2.28
N ILE A 303 -19.95 17.72 -2.24
CA ILE A 303 -21.25 17.87 -1.56
C ILE A 303 -21.13 17.87 -0.02
N MET A 304 -20.05 17.29 0.52
CA MET A 304 -19.71 17.35 1.94
C MET A 304 -18.92 18.61 2.30
N ILE A 305 -18.41 19.34 1.29
CA ILE A 305 -17.57 20.52 1.50
C ILE A 305 -18.38 21.81 1.31
N LEU A 306 -18.90 22.05 0.10
CA LEU A 306 -19.46 23.36 -0.26
C LEU A 306 -20.73 23.72 0.52
N PRO A 307 -21.74 22.83 0.62
CA PRO A 307 -22.96 23.19 1.33
C PRO A 307 -22.79 23.35 2.84
N PRO A 308 -21.99 22.53 3.56
CA PRO A 308 -21.69 22.78 4.96
C PRO A 308 -20.92 24.08 5.19
N ILE A 309 -19.95 24.45 4.34
CA ILE A 309 -19.29 25.77 4.43
C ILE A 309 -20.32 26.90 4.31
N TYR A 310 -21.23 26.81 3.34
CA TYR A 310 -22.32 27.78 3.21
C TYR A 310 -23.23 27.80 4.45
N GLY A 311 -23.57 26.63 4.99
CA GLY A 311 -24.35 26.48 6.22
C GLY A 311 -23.69 27.13 7.43
N ALA A 312 -22.37 26.98 7.59
CA ALA A 312 -21.58 27.64 8.63
C ALA A 312 -21.65 29.17 8.51
N ILE A 313 -21.42 29.70 7.30
CA ILE A 313 -21.50 31.15 7.02
C ILE A 313 -22.90 31.68 7.32
N GLN A 314 -23.95 30.95 6.93
CA GLN A 314 -25.33 31.37 7.17
C GLN A 314 -25.67 31.34 8.67
N THR A 315 -25.21 30.32 9.39
CA THR A 315 -25.39 30.20 10.85
C THR A 315 -24.77 31.39 11.57
N MET A 316 -23.57 31.82 11.14
CA MET A 316 -22.93 33.04 11.68
C MET A 316 -23.71 34.31 11.34
N LYS A 317 -24.19 34.45 10.10
CA LYS A 317 -24.96 35.63 9.66
C LYS A 317 -26.30 35.76 10.37
N ASP A 318 -26.95 34.65 10.69
CA ASP A 318 -28.23 34.63 11.39
C ASP A 318 -28.05 34.74 12.91
N GLY A 319 -26.82 34.91 13.42
CA GLY A 319 -26.53 35.10 14.85
C GLY A 319 -26.79 33.86 15.70
N LEU A 320 -26.75 32.68 15.11
CA LEU A 320 -27.02 31.41 15.79
C LEU A 320 -25.78 30.92 16.58
N GLU A 321 -26.00 29.99 17.50
CA GLU A 321 -24.96 29.51 18.42
C GLU A 321 -23.74 28.90 17.68
N VAL A 322 -22.54 29.28 18.12
CA VAL A 322 -21.25 28.90 17.49
C VAL A 322 -21.05 27.37 17.39
N ARG A 323 -21.65 26.58 18.28
CA ARG A 323 -21.57 25.11 18.22
C ARG A 323 -22.11 24.52 16.91
N TYR A 324 -23.10 25.16 16.28
CA TYR A 324 -23.61 24.72 14.98
C TYR A 324 -22.70 25.13 13.82
N VAL A 325 -21.95 26.22 13.97
CA VAL A 325 -20.87 26.59 13.04
C VAL A 325 -19.80 25.49 13.05
N PHE A 326 -19.38 25.05 14.25
CA PHE A 326 -18.45 23.92 14.38
C PHE A 326 -19.00 22.61 13.82
N ALA A 327 -20.30 22.34 13.96
CA ALA A 327 -20.92 21.16 13.35
C ALA A 327 -20.79 21.19 11.81
N PHE A 328 -21.13 22.33 11.18
CA PHE A 328 -21.01 22.48 9.72
C PHE A 328 -19.56 22.42 9.24
N LEU A 329 -18.63 23.07 9.96
CA LEU A 329 -17.20 23.01 9.64
C LEU A 329 -16.61 21.62 9.85
N GLY A 330 -17.10 20.87 10.85
CA GLY A 330 -16.73 19.47 11.07
C GLY A 330 -17.10 18.58 9.90
N LEU A 331 -18.32 18.73 9.37
CA LEU A 331 -18.75 18.01 8.15
C LEU A 331 -17.90 18.39 6.92
N ALA A 332 -17.57 19.69 6.77
CA ALA A 332 -16.68 20.15 5.71
C ALA A 332 -15.27 19.57 5.85
N ALA A 333 -14.75 19.44 7.07
CA ALA A 333 -13.44 18.86 7.33
C ALA A 333 -13.38 17.37 6.95
N VAL A 334 -14.44 16.61 7.24
CA VAL A 334 -14.59 15.22 6.74
C VAL A 334 -14.55 15.18 5.21
N GLY A 335 -15.32 16.04 4.55
CA GLY A 335 -15.34 16.11 3.09
C GLY A 335 -13.97 16.47 2.48
N ILE A 336 -13.23 17.41 3.08
CA ILE A 336 -11.89 17.79 2.62
C ILE A 336 -10.90 16.63 2.81
N GLY A 337 -10.97 15.94 3.95
CA GLY A 337 -10.13 14.79 4.23
C GLY A 337 -10.33 13.66 3.24
N SER A 338 -11.59 13.28 3.02
CA SER A 338 -11.98 12.30 2.01
C SER A 338 -11.57 12.73 0.60
N TRP A 339 -11.78 14.00 0.23
CA TRP A 339 -11.32 14.55 -1.05
C TRP A 339 -9.81 14.40 -1.26
N CYS A 340 -9.00 14.74 -0.24
CA CYS A 340 -7.54 14.56 -0.30
C CYS A 340 -7.14 13.08 -0.35
N PHE A 341 -7.83 12.21 0.38
CA PHE A 341 -7.58 10.78 0.38
C PHE A 341 -7.82 10.18 -1.00
N HIS A 342 -9.01 10.34 -1.57
CA HIS A 342 -9.34 9.80 -2.89
C HIS A 342 -8.53 10.42 -4.03
N MET A 343 -8.02 11.64 -3.86
CA MET A 343 -7.12 12.24 -4.84
C MET A 343 -5.73 11.57 -4.85
N THR A 344 -5.25 11.10 -3.70
CA THR A 344 -3.83 10.74 -3.48
C THR A 344 -3.57 9.27 -3.14
N LEU A 345 -4.51 8.58 -2.48
CA LEU A 345 -4.38 7.24 -1.87
C LEU A 345 -3.16 7.11 -0.93
N GLN A 346 -2.84 8.20 -0.22
CA GLN A 346 -1.78 8.21 0.78
C GLN A 346 -2.34 7.93 2.18
N TYR A 347 -1.59 7.19 2.99
CA TYR A 347 -1.98 6.84 4.36
C TYR A 347 -2.22 8.07 5.24
N GLU A 348 -1.41 9.12 5.08
CA GLU A 348 -1.56 10.38 5.79
C GLU A 348 -2.91 11.04 5.48
N MET A 349 -3.36 10.94 4.23
CA MET A 349 -4.65 11.47 3.80
C MET A 349 -5.81 10.56 4.22
N GLN A 350 -5.59 9.25 4.31
CA GLN A 350 -6.56 8.31 4.90
C GLN A 350 -6.89 8.69 6.35
N LEU A 351 -5.87 9.05 7.15
CA LEU A 351 -6.08 9.55 8.51
C LEU A 351 -6.89 10.85 8.52
N LEU A 352 -6.71 11.70 7.51
CA LEU A 352 -7.47 12.94 7.36
C LEU A 352 -8.92 12.69 6.94
N ASP A 353 -9.23 11.59 6.26
CA ASP A 353 -10.61 11.18 5.99
C ASP A 353 -11.28 10.62 7.26
N GLU A 354 -10.64 9.66 7.91
CA GLU A 354 -11.24 8.88 8.99
C GLU A 354 -11.32 9.66 10.31
N LEU A 355 -10.24 10.29 10.76
CA LEU A 355 -10.21 10.89 12.10
C LEU A 355 -11.23 12.03 12.27
N PRO A 356 -11.37 12.99 11.33
CA PRO A 356 -12.37 14.05 11.44
C PRO A 356 -13.81 13.55 11.59
N MET A 357 -14.13 12.33 11.10
CA MET A 357 -15.46 11.75 11.28
C MET A 357 -15.79 11.57 12.77
N ILE A 358 -14.83 11.09 13.57
CA ILE A 358 -15.01 10.89 15.01
C ILE A 358 -15.21 12.23 15.73
N TYR A 359 -14.34 13.21 15.46
CA TYR A 359 -14.40 14.53 16.10
C TYR A 359 -15.68 15.28 15.70
N SER A 360 -16.04 15.28 14.42
CA SER A 360 -17.26 15.92 13.93
C SER A 360 -18.51 15.27 14.51
N CYS A 361 -18.55 13.94 14.59
CA CYS A 361 -19.69 13.22 15.17
C CYS A 361 -19.85 13.50 16.66
N CYS A 362 -18.74 13.66 17.40
CA CYS A 362 -18.77 14.14 18.79
C CYS A 362 -19.41 15.53 18.91
N VAL A 363 -19.10 16.46 18.01
CA VAL A 363 -19.76 17.78 17.97
C VAL A 363 -21.27 17.64 17.71
N PHE A 364 -21.68 16.73 16.81
CA PHE A 364 -23.10 16.47 16.56
C PHE A 364 -23.81 15.93 17.80
N VAL A 365 -23.18 14.97 18.51
CA VAL A 365 -23.71 14.39 19.76
C VAL A 365 -23.90 15.50 20.79
N TYR A 366 -22.89 16.34 20.98
CA TYR A 366 -22.97 17.49 21.89
C TYR A 366 -24.13 18.43 21.52
N CYS A 367 -24.22 18.86 20.25
CA CYS A 367 -25.27 19.76 19.78
C CYS A 367 -26.67 19.18 20.03
N LEU A 368 -26.89 17.89 19.75
CA LEU A 368 -28.19 17.25 19.88
C LEU A 368 -28.61 17.00 21.35
N TYR A 369 -27.67 16.61 22.22
CA TYR A 369 -27.97 16.38 23.63
C TYR A 369 -28.24 17.69 24.39
N GLU A 370 -27.53 18.76 24.02
CA GLU A 370 -27.66 20.09 24.63
C GLU A 370 -28.71 20.98 23.96
N CYS A 371 -29.64 20.41 23.16
CA CYS A 371 -30.72 21.14 22.49
C CYS A 371 -31.71 21.82 23.45
N PHE A 372 -31.98 21.22 24.61
CA PHE A 372 -33.06 21.61 25.54
C PHE A 372 -32.58 22.38 26.77
N ARG A 373 -31.44 23.07 26.69
CA ARG A 373 -30.89 23.89 27.77
C ARG A 373 -31.17 25.38 27.58
N GLN A 374 -30.92 26.20 28.60
CA GLN A 374 -31.04 27.65 28.46
C GLN A 374 -30.09 28.21 27.39
N GLU A 375 -30.39 29.41 26.89
CA GLU A 375 -29.55 30.09 25.92
C GLU A 375 -28.20 30.49 26.54
N ASN A 376 -27.11 30.39 25.78
CA ASN A 376 -25.74 30.74 26.20
C ASN A 376 -25.13 29.95 27.38
N THR A 377 -25.73 28.83 27.81
CA THR A 377 -25.10 27.94 28.80
C THR A 377 -24.19 26.91 28.12
N VAL A 378 -22.89 26.90 28.45
CA VAL A 378 -21.93 25.90 27.95
C VAL A 378 -21.65 24.86 29.04
N HIS A 379 -21.95 23.60 28.76
CA HIS A 379 -21.66 22.50 29.67
C HIS A 379 -20.33 21.83 29.31
N TYR A 380 -19.31 22.08 30.13
CA TYR A 380 -17.96 21.53 29.91
C TYR A 380 -17.86 20.02 30.13
N PHE A 381 -18.70 19.44 30.99
CA PHE A 381 -18.65 18.00 31.29
C PHE A 381 -18.79 17.10 30.04
N PRO A 382 -19.87 17.19 29.23
CA PRO A 382 -19.99 16.38 28.01
C PRO A 382 -18.90 16.70 26.98
N ILE A 383 -18.43 17.95 26.90
CA ILE A 383 -17.31 18.33 26.02
C ILE A 383 -16.04 17.56 26.40
N VAL A 384 -15.68 17.55 27.69
CA VAL A 384 -14.49 16.86 28.17
C VAL A 384 -14.60 15.35 27.94
N VAL A 385 -15.76 14.75 28.20
CA VAL A 385 -15.99 13.31 27.96
C VAL A 385 -15.81 12.94 26.49
N LEU A 386 -16.42 13.71 25.58
CA LEU A 386 -16.34 13.46 24.14
C LEU A 386 -14.93 13.74 23.57
N LEU A 387 -14.21 14.71 24.14
CA LEU A 387 -12.82 14.98 23.78
C LEU A 387 -11.91 13.84 24.22
N ILE A 388 -12.05 13.35 25.45
CA ILE A 388 -11.30 12.19 25.95
C ILE A 388 -11.58 10.97 25.06
N PHE A 389 -12.85 10.71 24.73
CA PHE A 389 -13.22 9.64 23.81
C PHE A 389 -12.50 9.77 22.46
N SER A 390 -12.55 10.95 21.84
CA SER A 390 -11.93 11.19 20.53
C SER A 390 -10.41 11.00 20.55
N VAL A 391 -9.74 11.49 21.60
CA VAL A 391 -8.29 11.35 21.77
C VAL A 391 -7.90 9.89 21.99
N VAL A 392 -8.63 9.16 22.84
CA VAL A 392 -8.38 7.72 23.10
C VAL A 392 -8.55 6.91 21.80
N VAL A 393 -9.63 7.13 21.06
CA VAL A 393 -9.86 6.47 19.77
C VAL A 393 -8.73 6.78 18.79
N THR A 394 -8.28 8.04 18.72
CA THR A 394 -7.17 8.46 17.86
C THR A 394 -5.87 7.73 18.23
N VAL A 395 -5.50 7.70 19.51
CA VAL A 395 -4.25 7.06 19.96
C VAL A 395 -4.26 5.56 19.70
N VAL A 396 -5.36 4.87 20.01
CA VAL A 396 -5.50 3.43 19.76
C VAL A 396 -5.45 3.14 18.26
N TYR A 397 -6.14 3.96 17.45
CA TYR A 397 -6.16 3.79 16.01
C TYR A 397 -4.77 3.95 15.37
N LEU A 398 -4.00 4.96 15.80
CA LEU A 398 -2.63 5.16 15.31
C LEU A 398 -1.65 4.04 15.71
N GLN A 399 -1.93 3.33 16.81
CA GLN A 399 -1.11 2.20 17.27
C GLN A 399 -1.47 0.89 16.57
N TRP A 400 -2.76 0.60 16.41
CA TRP A 400 -3.22 -0.69 15.89
C TRP A 400 -3.39 -0.69 14.38
N LYS A 401 -3.70 0.47 13.77
CA LYS A 401 -3.91 0.65 12.32
C LYS A 401 -4.95 -0.30 11.72
N GLU A 402 -5.95 -0.67 12.51
CA GLU A 402 -7.04 -1.57 12.11
C GLU A 402 -8.31 -0.77 11.75
N PRO A 403 -8.71 -0.65 10.47
CA PRO A 403 -9.85 0.17 10.05
C PRO A 403 -11.17 -0.22 10.71
N VAL A 404 -11.35 -1.50 11.02
CA VAL A 404 -12.56 -2.02 11.68
C VAL A 404 -12.77 -1.38 13.06
N PHE A 405 -11.69 -1.12 13.81
CA PHE A 405 -11.79 -0.46 15.11
C PHE A 405 -12.38 0.95 14.98
N HIS A 406 -11.90 1.73 14.01
CA HIS A 406 -12.43 3.07 13.73
C HIS A 406 -13.93 3.01 13.40
N GLN A 407 -14.32 2.11 12.49
CA GLN A 407 -15.71 1.98 12.04
C GLN A 407 -16.65 1.63 13.20
N VAL A 408 -16.24 0.73 14.11
CA VAL A 408 -17.04 0.37 15.30
C VAL A 408 -17.18 1.57 16.24
N MET A 409 -16.09 2.31 16.51
CA MET A 409 -16.14 3.49 17.38
C MET A 409 -17.02 4.60 16.79
N TYR A 410 -16.93 4.84 15.49
CA TYR A 410 -17.80 5.77 14.78
C TYR A 410 -19.27 5.31 14.82
N GLY A 411 -19.52 4.02 14.60
CA GLY A 411 -20.86 3.42 14.66
C GLY A 411 -21.54 3.58 16.01
N ILE A 412 -20.80 3.52 17.12
CA ILE A 412 -21.33 3.79 18.47
C ILE A 412 -21.82 5.24 18.57
N LEU A 413 -21.04 6.22 18.12
CA LEU A 413 -21.44 7.64 18.15
C LEU A 413 -22.69 7.90 17.30
N VAL A 414 -22.74 7.33 16.09
CA VAL A 414 -23.92 7.41 15.21
C VAL A 414 -25.13 6.77 15.88
N GLY A 415 -24.96 5.62 16.53
CA GLY A 415 -26.01 4.97 17.33
C GLY A 415 -26.58 5.90 18.41
N CYS A 416 -25.73 6.61 19.15
CA CYS A 416 -26.16 7.60 20.13
C CYS A 416 -27.00 8.73 19.50
N LEU A 417 -26.59 9.24 18.33
CA LEU A 417 -27.34 10.27 17.58
C LEU A 417 -28.71 9.76 17.15
N VAL A 418 -28.78 8.55 16.59
CA VAL A 418 -30.04 7.96 16.12
C VAL A 418 -31.01 7.76 17.27
N LEU A 419 -30.56 7.15 18.38
CA LEU A 419 -31.40 6.93 19.57
C LEU A 419 -31.95 8.25 20.12
N ARG A 420 -31.10 9.28 20.22
CA ARG A 420 -31.52 10.60 20.70
C ARG A 420 -32.50 11.27 19.74
N SER A 421 -32.30 11.12 18.43
CA SER A 421 -33.19 11.69 17.41
C SER A 421 -34.56 11.05 17.43
N ILE A 422 -34.63 9.71 17.55
CA ILE A 422 -35.88 8.96 17.71
C ILE A 422 -36.63 9.44 18.95
N PHE A 423 -35.94 9.62 20.09
CA PHE A 423 -36.54 10.16 21.30
C PHE A 423 -37.19 11.53 21.06
N ILE A 424 -36.47 12.45 20.41
CA ILE A 424 -36.96 13.82 20.13
C ILE A 424 -38.22 13.79 19.26
N VAL A 425 -38.23 13.03 18.16
CA VAL A 425 -39.38 13.02 17.22
C VAL A 425 -40.53 12.14 17.67
N THR A 426 -40.30 11.24 18.62
CA THR A 426 -41.37 10.40 19.18
C THR A 426 -42.08 11.13 20.31
N TRP A 427 -41.33 11.72 21.23
CA TRP A 427 -41.86 12.20 22.51
C TRP A 427 -41.87 13.73 22.66
N VAL A 428 -41.02 14.48 21.95
CA VAL A 428 -40.87 15.92 22.16
C VAL A 428 -41.50 16.75 21.05
N TYR A 429 -41.04 16.55 19.80
CA TYR A 429 -41.50 17.32 18.63
C TYR A 429 -41.90 16.39 17.46
N PRO A 430 -43.11 15.80 17.50
CA PRO A 430 -43.61 14.89 16.46
C PRO A 430 -43.68 15.47 15.05
N TRP A 431 -43.86 16.78 14.92
CA TRP A 431 -43.91 17.43 13.59
C TRP A 431 -42.53 17.48 12.89
N LEU A 432 -41.43 17.25 13.60
CA LEU A 432 -40.09 17.16 13.00
C LEU A 432 -39.76 15.77 12.44
N ARG A 433 -40.69 14.80 12.55
CA ARG A 433 -40.53 13.43 12.00
C ARG A 433 -40.12 13.40 10.53
N PRO A 434 -40.72 14.17 9.61
CA PRO A 434 -40.32 14.11 8.19
C PRO A 434 -38.85 14.45 8.01
N LEU A 435 -38.36 15.52 8.64
CA LEU A 435 -36.96 15.95 8.52
C LEU A 435 -35.99 14.93 9.12
N SER A 436 -36.28 14.42 10.32
CA SER A 436 -35.43 13.42 10.97
C SER A 436 -35.40 12.10 10.20
N TYR A 437 -36.56 11.59 9.75
CA TYR A 437 -36.62 10.34 9.01
C TYR A 437 -36.01 10.46 7.62
N THR A 438 -36.19 11.59 6.93
CA THR A 438 -35.48 11.83 5.66
C THR A 438 -33.97 11.85 5.87
N SER A 439 -33.47 12.56 6.88
CA SER A 439 -32.03 12.58 7.20
C SER A 439 -31.47 11.17 7.47
N LEU A 440 -32.13 10.40 8.35
CA LEU A 440 -31.69 9.05 8.72
C LEU A 440 -31.80 8.05 7.57
N SER A 441 -32.90 8.10 6.79
CA SER A 441 -33.09 7.20 5.65
C SER A 441 -32.09 7.47 4.54
N VAL A 442 -31.82 8.75 4.21
CA VAL A 442 -30.81 9.10 3.20
C VAL A 442 -29.42 8.62 3.63
N PHE A 443 -29.05 8.82 4.89
CA PHE A 443 -27.79 8.30 5.44
C PHE A 443 -27.72 6.76 5.36
N MET A 444 -28.80 6.07 5.74
CA MET A 444 -28.88 4.61 5.72
C MET A 444 -28.79 4.04 4.29
N ILE A 445 -29.45 4.67 3.32
CA ILE A 445 -29.33 4.26 1.90
C ILE A 445 -27.88 4.39 1.44
N GLY A 446 -27.22 5.50 1.79
CA GLY A 446 -25.78 5.64 1.54
C GLY A 446 -25.01 4.46 2.12
N PHE A 447 -25.21 4.14 3.40
CA PHE A 447 -24.52 3.04 4.09
C PHE A 447 -24.72 1.69 3.40
N LEU A 448 -25.95 1.42 2.95
CA LEU A 448 -26.27 0.20 2.21
C LEU A 448 -25.53 0.16 0.87
N LEU A 449 -25.52 1.25 0.11
CA LEU A 449 -24.81 1.33 -1.17
C LEU A 449 -23.30 1.12 -1.00
N TRP A 450 -22.70 1.70 0.04
CA TRP A 450 -21.29 1.47 0.37
C TRP A 450 -20.97 0.00 0.66
N ASN A 451 -21.80 -0.68 1.46
CA ASN A 451 -21.59 -2.11 1.76
C ASN A 451 -21.78 -2.99 0.52
N ILE A 452 -22.73 -2.64 -0.35
CA ILE A 452 -22.90 -3.30 -1.65
C ILE A 452 -21.63 -3.12 -2.51
N ASP A 453 -21.05 -1.92 -2.53
CA ASP A 453 -19.81 -1.63 -3.24
C ASP A 453 -18.67 -2.53 -2.75
N ASN A 454 -18.48 -2.63 -1.42
CA ASN A 454 -17.42 -3.42 -0.80
C ASN A 454 -17.56 -4.93 -1.08
N HIS A 455 -18.78 -5.47 -1.00
CA HIS A 455 -19.01 -6.92 -1.14
C HIS A 455 -19.09 -7.39 -2.60
N LEU A 456 -19.60 -6.56 -3.50
CA LEU A 456 -19.79 -6.92 -4.91
C LEU A 456 -18.78 -6.24 -5.83
N CYS A 457 -17.65 -5.79 -5.30
CA CYS A 457 -16.72 -4.97 -6.07
C CYS A 457 -16.25 -5.64 -7.37
N ASP A 458 -15.83 -6.91 -7.31
CA ASP A 458 -15.39 -7.66 -8.50
C ASP A 458 -16.49 -7.73 -9.58
N THR A 459 -17.75 -7.89 -9.15
CA THR A 459 -18.91 -7.98 -10.06
C THR A 459 -19.23 -6.60 -10.64
N LEU A 460 -19.17 -5.55 -9.83
CA LEU A 460 -19.43 -4.17 -10.24
C LEU A 460 -18.36 -3.69 -11.22
N ARG A 461 -17.06 -3.91 -10.94
CA ARG A 461 -15.96 -3.63 -11.87
C ARG A 461 -16.14 -4.41 -13.18
N GLY A 462 -16.43 -5.72 -13.11
CA GLY A 462 -16.70 -6.53 -14.30
C GLY A 462 -17.88 -6.02 -15.15
N THR A 463 -18.91 -5.48 -14.50
CA THR A 463 -20.10 -4.92 -15.17
C THR A 463 -19.81 -3.57 -15.79
N ARG A 464 -19.04 -2.70 -15.11
CA ARG A 464 -18.63 -1.37 -15.60
C ARG A 464 -17.80 -1.46 -16.89
N LYS A 465 -16.92 -2.45 -17.00
CA LYS A 465 -16.13 -2.73 -18.23
C LYS A 465 -16.98 -2.97 -19.48
N ARG A 466 -18.23 -3.43 -19.31
CA ARG A 466 -19.14 -3.82 -20.40
C ARG A 466 -20.19 -2.77 -20.75
N LEU A 467 -20.29 -1.70 -19.96
CA LEU A 467 -21.35 -0.69 -20.07
C LEU A 467 -20.78 0.66 -20.53
N PRO A 468 -21.62 1.56 -21.08
CA PRO A 468 -21.18 2.89 -21.49
C PRO A 468 -20.57 3.69 -20.32
N PRO A 469 -19.62 4.61 -20.58
CA PRO A 469 -18.90 5.35 -19.54
C PRO A 469 -19.81 6.09 -18.53
N VAL A 470 -20.96 6.59 -18.99
CA VAL A 470 -21.96 7.26 -18.16
C VAL A 470 -22.54 6.32 -17.09
N VAL A 471 -22.76 5.05 -17.43
CA VAL A 471 -23.24 4.03 -16.49
C VAL A 471 -22.13 3.62 -15.53
N GLY A 472 -20.87 3.66 -15.98
CA GLY A 472 -19.69 3.52 -15.13
C GLY A 472 -19.68 4.53 -13.99
N ALA A 473 -19.92 5.81 -14.29
CA ALA A 473 -20.00 6.88 -13.29
C ALA A 473 -21.14 6.69 -12.28
N VAL A 474 -22.33 6.32 -12.75
CA VAL A 474 -23.53 6.15 -11.89
C VAL A 474 -23.45 4.89 -11.03
N THR A 475 -22.62 3.92 -11.39
CA THR A 475 -22.47 2.67 -10.61
C THR A 475 -21.34 2.74 -9.59
N GLN A 476 -20.65 3.88 -9.44
CA GLN A 476 -19.68 4.11 -8.35
C GLN A 476 -20.44 4.29 -7.02
N LEU A 477 -20.72 3.19 -6.31
CA LEU A 477 -21.59 3.24 -5.14
C LEU A 477 -20.89 3.89 -3.94
N HIS A 478 -19.56 3.86 -3.89
CA HIS A 478 -18.78 4.67 -2.93
C HIS A 478 -18.96 6.18 -3.17
N ALA A 479 -18.98 6.63 -4.43
CA ALA A 479 -19.31 8.02 -4.75
C ALA A 479 -20.72 8.43 -4.29
N TRP A 480 -21.70 7.53 -4.42
CA TRP A 480 -23.05 7.74 -3.86
C TRP A 480 -23.08 7.77 -2.34
N TRP A 481 -22.22 7.00 -1.68
CA TRP A 481 -22.05 7.06 -0.24
C TRP A 481 -21.66 8.46 0.21
N HIS A 482 -20.65 9.10 -0.39
CA HIS A 482 -20.28 10.49 -0.07
C HIS A 482 -21.44 11.47 -0.24
N ILE A 483 -22.20 11.33 -1.33
CA ILE A 483 -23.36 12.19 -1.62
C ILE A 483 -24.46 12.02 -0.57
N LEU A 484 -24.86 10.78 -0.32
CA LEU A 484 -26.00 10.49 0.54
C LEU A 484 -25.66 10.68 2.01
N THR A 485 -24.48 10.28 2.47
CA THR A 485 -24.08 10.54 3.86
C THR A 485 -23.80 12.00 4.14
N GLY A 486 -23.22 12.71 3.17
CA GLY A 486 -23.06 14.15 3.21
C GLY A 486 -24.38 14.88 3.37
N LEU A 487 -25.33 14.57 2.50
CA LEU A 487 -26.68 15.12 2.56
C LEU A 487 -27.41 14.71 3.86
N GLY A 488 -27.35 13.43 4.23
CA GLY A 488 -27.99 12.90 5.43
C GLY A 488 -27.47 13.58 6.70
N SER A 489 -26.16 13.75 6.82
CA SER A 489 -25.49 14.44 7.93
C SER A 489 -25.81 15.93 7.96
N TYR A 490 -25.79 16.59 6.80
CA TYR A 490 -26.18 18.01 6.69
C TYR A 490 -27.63 18.23 7.13
N LEU A 491 -28.56 17.38 6.65
CA LEU A 491 -29.97 17.41 7.08
C LEU A 491 -30.11 17.12 8.58
N HIS A 492 -29.22 16.31 9.15
CA HIS A 492 -29.20 16.03 10.59
C HIS A 492 -28.78 17.26 11.42
N ILE A 493 -27.78 18.02 10.96
CA ILE A 493 -27.39 19.28 11.57
C ILE A 493 -28.58 20.26 11.53
N LEU A 494 -29.27 20.34 10.39
CA LEU A 494 -30.50 21.16 10.28
C LEU A 494 -31.61 20.67 11.21
N PHE A 495 -31.80 19.36 11.37
CA PHE A 495 -32.76 18.80 12.33
C PHE A 495 -32.43 19.22 13.77
N SER A 496 -31.16 19.16 14.16
CA SER A 496 -30.70 19.62 15.48
C SER A 496 -30.91 21.13 15.65
N LEU A 497 -30.55 21.92 14.64
CA LEU A 497 -30.71 23.38 14.65
C LEU A 497 -32.19 23.79 14.70
N GLN A 498 -33.06 23.10 13.96
CA GLN A 498 -34.50 23.31 13.97
C GLN A 498 -35.11 22.97 15.33
N THR A 499 -34.70 21.85 15.93
CA THR A 499 -35.08 21.43 17.29
C THR A 499 -34.71 22.50 18.30
N ARG A 500 -33.47 23.00 18.24
CA ARG A 500 -32.97 24.08 19.11
C ARG A 500 -33.73 25.39 18.92
N SER A 501 -33.92 25.81 17.67
CA SER A 501 -34.66 27.03 17.34
C SER A 501 -36.10 26.99 17.84
N THR A 502 -36.76 25.84 17.69
CA THR A 502 -38.13 25.61 18.20
C THR A 502 -38.18 25.69 19.72
N TYR A 503 -37.20 25.10 20.42
CA TYR A 503 -37.10 25.19 21.87
C TYR A 503 -36.90 26.64 22.36
N LEU A 504 -36.04 27.40 21.69
CA LEU A 504 -35.82 28.83 21.96
C LEU A 504 -36.95 29.74 21.45
N LYS A 505 -38.07 29.18 20.96
CA LYS A 505 -39.23 29.91 20.42
C LYS A 505 -38.92 30.83 19.22
N HIS A 506 -37.81 30.59 18.54
CA HIS A 506 -37.54 31.21 17.25
C HIS A 506 -38.47 30.62 16.18
N ARG A 507 -38.83 31.39 15.15
CA ARG A 507 -39.60 30.92 13.98
C ARG A 507 -38.69 30.70 12.78
N PRO A 508 -37.97 29.58 12.71
CA PRO A 508 -37.14 29.25 11.55
C PRO A 508 -38.00 29.05 10.30
N LYS A 509 -37.60 29.67 9.19
CA LYS A 509 -38.15 29.44 7.85
C LYS A 509 -37.13 28.64 7.04
N VAL A 510 -37.57 27.53 6.46
CA VAL A 510 -36.75 26.76 5.51
C VAL A 510 -36.78 27.48 4.16
N LYS A 511 -35.60 27.80 3.63
CA LYS A 511 -35.41 28.29 2.26
C LYS A 511 -34.60 27.28 1.48
N PHE A 512 -34.86 27.16 0.18
CA PHE A 512 -34.08 26.31 -0.71
C PHE A 512 -33.09 27.14 -1.52
N LEU A 513 -31.80 26.89 -1.35
CA LEU A 513 -30.73 27.44 -2.18
C LEU A 513 -30.75 26.73 -3.54
N CYS A 514 -30.78 27.50 -4.62
CA CYS A 514 -30.89 26.99 -6.00
C CYS A 514 -32.07 26.02 -6.23
N GLY A 515 -33.13 26.08 -5.40
CA GLY A 515 -34.30 25.20 -5.49
C GLY A 515 -34.09 23.76 -5.01
N VAL A 516 -32.88 23.39 -4.58
CA VAL A 516 -32.52 22.00 -4.26
C VAL A 516 -32.03 21.84 -2.82
N TRP A 517 -31.25 22.81 -2.30
CA TRP A 517 -30.57 22.62 -1.02
C TRP A 517 -31.25 23.34 0.15
N PRO A 518 -31.73 22.65 1.20
CA PRO A 518 -32.45 23.28 2.29
C PRO A 518 -31.51 24.06 3.22
N VAL A 519 -31.94 25.23 3.65
CA VAL A 519 -31.22 26.11 4.58
C VAL A 519 -32.23 26.70 5.55
N ILE A 520 -31.91 26.69 6.85
CA ILE A 520 -32.73 27.34 7.86
C ILE A 520 -32.33 28.81 7.92
N ARG A 521 -33.31 29.71 7.80
CA ARG A 521 -33.16 31.12 8.18
C ARG A 521 -33.98 31.43 9.40
N VAL A 522 -33.36 32.05 10.38
CA VAL A 522 -34.06 32.65 11.52
C VAL A 522 -34.19 34.14 11.23
N GLU A 523 -35.41 34.66 11.20
CA GLU A 523 -35.60 36.11 11.13
C GLU A 523 -35.07 36.72 12.43
N SER A 524 -34.04 37.56 12.33
CA SER A 524 -33.56 38.39 13.44
C SER A 524 -34.78 39.08 14.05
N GLN A 525 -35.03 38.85 15.34
CA GLN A 525 -35.88 39.76 16.09
C GLN A 525 -35.22 41.14 15.97
N LYS A 526 -35.86 42.05 15.25
CA LYS A 526 -35.46 43.46 15.31
C LYS A 526 -35.60 43.84 16.77
N THR A 527 -34.49 44.21 17.40
CA THR A 527 -34.50 44.98 18.64
C THR A 527 -35.32 46.25 18.39
N THR A 528 -36.57 46.24 18.84
CA THR A 528 -37.38 47.45 19.00
C THR A 528 -36.96 48.21 20.23
#